data_AF-A0A9W4R2E4-F1
#
_entry.id   AF-A0A9W4R2E4-F1
#
_cell.length_a   1.000
_cell.length_b   1.000
_cell.length_c   1.000
_cell.angle_alpha   90.00
_cell.angle_beta   90.00
_cell.angle_gamma   90.00
#
_symmetry.space_group_name_H-M   'P 1'
#
loop_
_entity.id
_entity.type
_entity.pdbx_description
1 polymer ?
#
loop_
_entity_poly.entity_id
_entity_poly.type
_entity_poly.pdbx_seq_one_letter_code
_entity_poly.pdbx_strand_id
1 'polypeptide(L)'
;MKYLLSVLCALLFSSISLALHAMPAKHSPLTMTSEFDYNGLIIEPNGSGYFGYQSFSNTSEVTLYPKNGNTATWTLTLRYSNGKPATGVNVNITAQPSWLTAPSWRHKNAMAARFPRSSQSKVKLRIDQGIFRLKAPFSPSSAVTDSQGQVKVTINNFHSCGNSNQPGADLLTANAAGQQLKVTVKCAVSGLVNIPDRASQGLTTAGLVGRHINPAVLTAMQNLGTAWKNVSSKPAGMPNYLTITGATMRWGGINPPHFTHKFGGTLDIRPIGTKSGPVSVGDAHYHRGATQAIVNALVQMGATKIIFADNLKGVTDVKANHKNHLHVSFLTEPLEPWLSTDETVLDDEGLPLIDYSNSYEVSHFIPQVKTLQTTDFNLNFVAPK
;
A
#
# COMPACT_ATOMS: atom_id res chain seq x y z
N MET A 1 35.36 63.66 -92.60
CA MET A 1 36.32 63.63 -91.47
C MET A 1 35.57 64.12 -90.24
N LYS A 2 35.48 63.49 -89.06
CA LYS A 2 35.95 62.23 -88.46
C LYS A 2 35.02 61.96 -87.25
N TYR A 3 34.55 60.72 -87.13
CA TYR A 3 34.17 59.87 -85.98
C TYR A 3 33.61 60.38 -84.63
N LEU A 4 32.50 59.70 -84.23
CA LEU A 4 32.07 59.17 -82.92
C LEU A 4 33.06 59.20 -81.72
N LEU A 5 32.55 59.45 -80.50
CA LEU A 5 32.47 58.43 -79.41
C LEU A 5 31.63 58.88 -78.18
N SER A 6 31.00 57.88 -77.57
CA SER A 6 30.08 57.79 -76.42
C SER A 6 30.74 57.83 -75.03
N VAL A 7 29.89 57.86 -73.96
CA VAL A 7 30.00 57.22 -72.61
C VAL A 7 29.62 58.22 -71.49
N LEU A 8 28.42 58.10 -70.87
CA LEU A 8 28.08 57.34 -69.65
C LEU A 8 28.64 57.98 -68.35
N CYS A 9 27.76 58.52 -67.48
CA CYS A 9 28.03 58.55 -66.04
C CYS A 9 26.72 58.40 -65.26
N ALA A 10 26.67 57.33 -64.48
CA ALA A 10 25.50 56.74 -63.87
C ALA A 10 25.19 57.30 -62.48
N LEU A 11 23.90 57.26 -62.16
CA LEU A 11 23.31 57.49 -60.85
C LEU A 11 23.87 56.51 -59.80
N LEU A 12 24.49 57.06 -58.75
CA LEU A 12 24.78 56.36 -57.50
C LEU A 12 23.50 56.30 -56.65
N PHE A 13 22.70 55.26 -56.82
CA PHE A 13 21.74 54.82 -55.81
C PHE A 13 22.47 53.90 -54.83
N SER A 14 22.77 54.42 -53.65
CA SER A 14 23.22 53.65 -52.50
C SER A 14 22.10 52.73 -52.02
N SER A 15 22.24 51.44 -52.32
CA SER A 15 21.43 50.36 -51.77
C SER A 15 21.75 50.17 -50.28
N ILE A 16 20.99 50.83 -49.42
CA ILE A 16 20.88 50.46 -48.01
C ILE A 16 20.18 49.10 -47.98
N SER A 17 20.97 48.02 -47.97
CA SER A 17 20.47 46.70 -47.60
C SER A 17 20.10 46.73 -46.12
N LEU A 18 18.83 47.00 -45.83
CA LEU A 18 18.24 46.67 -44.54
C LEU A 18 18.33 45.14 -44.39
N ALA A 19 19.40 44.68 -43.73
CA ALA A 19 19.43 43.34 -43.16
C ALA A 19 18.37 43.30 -42.06
N LEU A 20 17.13 43.01 -42.45
CA LEU A 20 16.08 42.59 -41.55
C LEU A 20 16.60 41.30 -40.90
N HIS A 21 17.28 41.45 -39.76
CA HIS A 21 17.54 40.35 -38.86
C HIS A 21 16.17 39.87 -38.42
N ALA A 22 15.68 38.81 -39.06
CA ALA A 22 14.49 38.10 -38.63
C ALA A 22 14.76 37.69 -37.19
N MET A 23 14.25 38.47 -36.23
CA MET A 23 14.33 38.10 -34.84
C MET A 23 13.66 36.74 -34.72
N PRO A 24 14.31 35.74 -34.10
CA PRO A 24 13.72 34.43 -33.94
C PRO A 24 12.35 34.62 -33.32
N ALA A 25 11.32 34.13 -33.99
CA ALA A 25 9.94 34.30 -33.57
C ALA A 25 9.86 33.89 -32.09
N LYS A 26 9.53 34.86 -31.23
CA LYS A 26 9.45 34.66 -29.79
C LYS A 26 8.41 33.58 -29.55
N HIS A 27 8.87 32.35 -29.26
CA HIS A 27 7.96 31.22 -29.09
C HIS A 27 6.91 31.58 -28.04
N SER A 28 5.65 31.39 -28.39
CA SER A 28 4.53 31.61 -27.47
C SER A 28 4.78 30.84 -26.17
N PRO A 29 4.62 31.47 -24.99
CA PRO A 29 4.79 30.78 -23.72
C PRO A 29 3.95 29.50 -23.67
N LEU A 30 4.54 28.43 -23.14
CA LEU A 30 3.87 27.14 -22.95
C LEU A 30 3.31 27.04 -21.53
N THR A 31 2.13 26.44 -21.40
CA THR A 31 1.57 26.02 -20.11
C THR A 31 1.44 24.50 -20.09
N MET A 32 1.62 23.91 -18.90
CA MET A 32 1.46 22.49 -18.66
C MET A 32 0.40 22.29 -17.57
N THR A 33 -0.63 21.50 -17.87
CA THR A 33 -1.67 21.07 -16.93
C THR A 33 -1.68 19.55 -16.84
N SER A 34 -2.40 19.00 -15.85
CA SER A 34 -2.60 17.56 -15.80
C SER A 34 -3.97 17.12 -15.31
N GLU A 35 -4.32 15.91 -15.71
CA GLU A 35 -5.40 15.10 -15.17
C GLU A 35 -4.81 13.80 -14.65
N PHE A 36 -5.28 13.34 -13.48
CA PHE A 36 -4.83 12.10 -12.87
C PHE A 36 -6.03 11.18 -12.66
N ASP A 37 -6.05 10.07 -13.37
CA ASP A 37 -7.13 9.10 -13.41
C ASP A 37 -6.74 7.84 -12.66
N TYR A 38 -7.31 7.60 -11.49
CA TYR A 38 -7.10 6.40 -10.70
C TYR A 38 -8.22 5.39 -10.93
N ASN A 39 -7.86 4.17 -11.33
CA ASN A 39 -8.78 3.03 -11.42
C ASN A 39 -8.31 1.93 -10.47
N GLY A 40 -9.07 1.68 -9.42
CA GLY A 40 -8.69 0.70 -8.42
C GLY A 40 -9.58 0.70 -7.18
N LEU A 41 -9.08 0.09 -6.12
CA LEU A 41 -9.76 0.06 -4.82
C LEU A 41 -9.72 1.45 -4.16
N ILE A 42 -10.89 1.97 -3.84
CA ILE A 42 -11.13 3.24 -3.14
C ILE A 42 -11.60 2.90 -1.72
N ILE A 43 -10.97 3.53 -0.72
CA ILE A 43 -11.31 3.34 0.69
C ILE A 43 -11.96 4.59 1.24
N GLU A 44 -13.10 4.41 1.89
CA GLU A 44 -13.82 5.48 2.59
C GLU A 44 -13.25 5.69 4.00
N PRO A 45 -13.47 6.87 4.62
CA PRO A 45 -13.00 7.16 5.98
C PRO A 45 -13.49 6.17 7.05
N ASN A 46 -14.65 5.53 6.82
CA ASN A 46 -15.23 4.52 7.72
C ASN A 46 -14.53 3.14 7.62
N GLY A 47 -13.56 2.97 6.71
CA GLY A 47 -12.84 1.72 6.48
C GLY A 47 -13.54 0.74 5.52
N SER A 48 -14.69 1.10 4.96
CA SER A 48 -15.30 0.41 3.83
C SER A 48 -14.62 0.81 2.51
N GLY A 49 -14.96 0.14 1.41
CA GLY A 49 -14.41 0.48 0.12
C GLY A 49 -15.05 -0.28 -1.04
N TYR A 50 -14.73 0.19 -2.24
CA TYR A 50 -15.26 -0.32 -3.50
C TYR A 50 -14.24 -0.13 -4.62
N PHE A 51 -14.35 -0.91 -5.69
CA PHE A 51 -13.57 -0.68 -6.89
C PHE A 51 -14.26 0.37 -7.76
N GLY A 52 -13.51 1.39 -8.18
CA GLY A 52 -14.07 2.47 -8.96
C GLY A 52 -13.01 3.37 -9.59
N TYR A 53 -13.49 4.50 -10.10
CA TYR A 53 -12.71 5.49 -10.81
C TYR A 53 -12.73 6.83 -10.08
N GLN A 54 -11.58 7.49 -9.98
CA GLN A 54 -11.43 8.87 -9.49
C GLN A 54 -10.56 9.67 -10.45
N SER A 55 -11.01 10.87 -10.82
CA SER A 55 -10.21 11.83 -11.61
C SER A 55 -9.87 13.06 -10.78
N PHE A 56 -8.64 13.55 -10.92
CA PHE A 56 -8.12 14.72 -10.22
C PHE A 56 -7.44 15.68 -11.20
N SER A 57 -7.96 16.91 -11.30
CA SER A 57 -7.39 17.95 -12.15
C SER A 57 -6.34 18.77 -11.41
N ASN A 58 -5.14 18.90 -12.00
CA ASN A 58 -4.00 19.67 -11.50
C ASN A 58 -3.64 19.38 -10.03
N THR A 59 -3.87 18.15 -9.58
CA THR A 59 -3.57 17.78 -8.19
C THR A 59 -2.07 17.73 -7.95
N SER A 60 -1.65 18.18 -6.78
CA SER A 60 -0.28 18.04 -6.30
C SER A 60 -0.02 16.70 -5.61
N GLU A 61 -1.08 15.97 -5.23
CA GLU A 61 -0.99 14.73 -4.48
C GLU A 61 -2.12 13.74 -4.83
N VAL A 62 -1.80 12.46 -4.79
CA VAL A 62 -2.75 11.36 -4.97
C VAL A 62 -2.37 10.20 -4.06
N THR A 63 -3.33 9.39 -3.65
CA THR A 63 -3.10 8.21 -2.82
C THR A 63 -3.59 6.98 -3.56
N LEU A 64 -2.70 6.02 -3.78
CA LEU A 64 -3.01 4.74 -4.41
C LEU A 64 -3.07 3.66 -3.33
N TYR A 65 -4.11 2.82 -3.39
CA TYR A 65 -4.22 1.69 -2.48
C TYR A 65 -3.17 0.62 -2.86
N PRO A 66 -2.45 0.01 -1.89
CA PRO A 66 -1.33 -0.88 -2.13
C PRO A 66 -1.72 -2.32 -2.56
N LYS A 67 -2.62 -2.43 -3.54
CA LYS A 67 -3.06 -3.68 -4.17
C LYS A 67 -2.50 -3.76 -5.58
N ASN A 68 -1.91 -4.90 -5.96
CA ASN A 68 -1.52 -5.16 -7.35
C ASN A 68 -2.69 -5.02 -8.33
N GLY A 69 -2.40 -4.53 -9.54
CA GLY A 69 -3.42 -4.25 -10.55
C GLY A 69 -4.10 -2.89 -10.38
N ASN A 70 -3.96 -2.22 -9.24
CA ASN A 70 -4.34 -0.82 -9.13
C ASN A 70 -3.37 0.04 -9.97
N THR A 71 -3.93 0.78 -10.91
CA THR A 71 -3.18 1.63 -11.83
C THR A 71 -3.80 3.02 -11.89
N ALA A 72 -2.98 3.99 -12.24
CA ALA A 72 -3.42 5.33 -12.55
C ALA A 72 -2.82 5.82 -13.86
N THR A 73 -3.50 6.74 -14.51
CA THR A 73 -3.00 7.46 -15.69
C THR A 73 -2.83 8.93 -15.34
N TRP A 74 -1.60 9.43 -15.44
CA TRP A 74 -1.31 10.86 -15.35
C TRP A 74 -1.20 11.43 -16.77
N THR A 75 -2.24 12.13 -17.18
CA THR A 75 -2.32 12.80 -18.48
C THR A 75 -1.79 14.22 -18.34
N LEU A 76 -0.69 14.52 -19.03
CA LEU A 76 -0.09 15.85 -19.11
C LEU A 76 -0.55 16.51 -20.40
N THR A 77 -1.05 17.75 -20.32
CA THR A 77 -1.47 18.53 -21.50
C THR A 77 -0.63 19.79 -21.60
N LEU A 78 0.02 19.99 -22.75
CA LEU A 78 0.80 21.17 -23.05
C LEU A 78 0.08 22.02 -24.09
N ARG A 79 -0.07 23.32 -23.82
CA ARG A 79 -0.67 24.28 -24.73
C ARG A 79 0.18 25.54 -24.84
N TYR A 80 0.21 26.12 -26.02
CA TYR A 80 0.73 27.48 -26.20
C TYR A 80 -0.23 28.50 -25.60
N SER A 81 0.26 29.71 -25.32
CA SER A 81 -0.54 30.82 -24.77
C SER A 81 -1.76 31.20 -25.61
N ASN A 82 -1.79 30.84 -26.89
CA ASN A 82 -2.94 31.01 -27.79
C ASN A 82 -3.97 29.85 -27.71
N GLY A 83 -3.82 28.94 -26.74
CA GLY A 83 -4.71 27.80 -26.51
C GLY A 83 -4.45 26.58 -27.41
N LYS A 84 -3.60 26.69 -28.45
CA LYS A 84 -3.32 25.58 -29.36
C LYS A 84 -2.51 24.47 -28.68
N PRO A 85 -2.77 23.19 -28.99
CA PRO A 85 -1.93 22.08 -28.55
C PRO A 85 -0.47 22.26 -28.93
N ALA A 86 0.42 21.93 -28.01
CA ALA A 86 1.85 21.89 -28.27
C ALA A 86 2.28 20.48 -28.67
N THR A 87 2.11 20.12 -29.95
CA THR A 87 2.46 18.81 -30.51
C THR A 87 3.97 18.68 -30.76
N GLY A 88 4.53 17.47 -30.62
CA GLY A 88 5.93 17.22 -30.91
C GLY A 88 6.91 17.62 -29.79
N VAL A 89 6.39 17.99 -28.61
CA VAL A 89 7.21 18.43 -27.47
C VAL A 89 7.61 17.22 -26.64
N ASN A 90 8.92 17.08 -26.38
CA ASN A 90 9.45 16.08 -25.47
C ASN A 90 9.09 16.40 -24.01
N VAL A 91 8.49 15.42 -23.33
CA VAL A 91 8.18 15.46 -21.90
C VAL A 91 8.99 14.37 -21.21
N ASN A 92 9.83 14.75 -20.25
CA ASN A 92 10.64 13.84 -19.46
C ASN A 92 10.07 13.70 -18.04
N ILE A 93 9.86 12.46 -17.60
CA ILE A 93 9.32 12.11 -16.29
C ILE A 93 10.44 11.52 -15.43
N THR A 94 10.61 12.07 -14.24
CA THR A 94 11.51 11.53 -13.22
C THR A 94 10.72 11.23 -11.96
N ALA A 95 11.20 10.28 -11.16
CA ALA A 95 10.61 9.99 -9.85
C ALA A 95 11.70 9.90 -8.78
N GLN A 96 11.41 10.44 -7.61
CA GLN A 96 12.25 10.30 -6.43
C GLN A 96 11.39 10.04 -5.19
N PRO A 97 11.87 9.24 -4.22
CA PRO A 97 11.17 9.11 -2.95
C PRO A 97 10.99 10.48 -2.27
N SER A 98 9.75 10.79 -1.84
CA SER A 98 9.42 12.01 -1.12
C SER A 98 9.41 11.78 0.40
N TRP A 99 8.70 10.73 0.86
CA TRP A 99 8.58 10.39 2.28
C TRP A 99 8.76 8.90 2.54
N LEU A 100 9.54 8.58 3.57
CA LEU A 100 9.50 7.38 4.40
C LEU A 100 10.51 7.54 5.54
N THR A 101 10.23 6.87 6.66
CA THR A 101 10.95 6.99 7.95
C THR A 101 12.45 6.67 7.88
N ALA A 102 12.90 6.02 6.81
CA ALA A 102 14.29 6.01 6.38
C ALA A 102 14.35 5.67 4.87
N PRO A 103 15.24 6.30 4.08
CA PRO A 103 15.49 5.92 2.67
C PRO A 103 15.73 4.41 2.49
N SER A 104 16.21 3.74 3.54
CA SER A 104 16.50 2.31 3.59
C SER A 104 15.32 1.40 3.21
N TRP A 105 14.06 1.77 3.46
CA TRP A 105 12.91 0.92 3.06
C TRP A 105 12.65 0.94 1.55
N ARG A 106 13.20 1.95 0.85
CA ARG A 106 13.08 2.11 -0.59
C ARG A 106 14.17 1.36 -1.36
N HIS A 107 15.08 0.68 -0.66
CA HIS A 107 16.16 -0.12 -1.25
C HIS A 107 15.98 -1.61 -0.94
N LYS A 108 16.20 -2.44 -1.96
CA LYS A 108 16.00 -3.89 -1.90
C LYS A 108 16.68 -4.55 -0.69
N ASN A 109 17.98 -4.34 -0.54
CA ASN A 109 18.76 -4.98 0.53
C ASN A 109 18.35 -4.50 1.92
N ALA A 110 18.05 -3.22 2.06
CA ALA A 110 17.68 -2.66 3.34
C ALA A 110 16.24 -3.01 3.74
N MET A 111 15.30 -3.14 2.79
CA MET A 111 13.98 -3.74 3.07
C MET A 111 14.13 -5.21 3.50
N ALA A 112 14.92 -6.00 2.76
CA ALA A 112 15.14 -7.41 3.11
C ALA A 112 15.75 -7.58 4.50
N ALA A 113 16.70 -6.73 4.90
CA ALA A 113 17.34 -6.77 6.22
C ALA A 113 16.38 -6.59 7.41
N ARG A 114 15.14 -6.14 7.18
CA ARG A 114 14.11 -5.98 8.22
C ARG A 114 13.33 -7.26 8.49
N PHE A 115 13.46 -8.25 7.62
CA PHE A 115 12.90 -9.57 7.80
C PHE A 115 13.95 -10.51 8.44
N PRO A 116 13.50 -11.60 9.10
CA PRO A 116 14.40 -12.65 9.59
C PRO A 116 15.33 -13.13 8.49
N ARG A 117 16.56 -13.53 8.85
CA ARG A 117 17.59 -13.96 7.88
C ARG A 117 17.08 -15.01 6.89
N SER A 118 16.26 -15.95 7.35
CA SER A 118 15.62 -16.99 6.53
C SER A 118 14.74 -16.45 5.41
N SER A 119 14.09 -15.30 5.60
CA SER A 119 13.15 -14.72 4.63
C SER A 119 13.79 -13.68 3.69
N GLN A 120 15.04 -13.27 3.91
CA GLN A 120 15.63 -12.14 3.17
C GLN A 120 15.77 -12.41 1.66
N SER A 121 16.21 -13.61 1.26
CA SER A 121 16.34 -13.98 -0.15
C SER A 121 14.99 -13.93 -0.86
N LYS A 122 13.93 -14.40 -0.19
CA LYS A 122 12.55 -14.34 -0.69
C LYS A 122 12.05 -12.90 -0.85
N VAL A 123 12.33 -12.02 0.12
CA VAL A 123 12.01 -10.58 0.01
C VAL A 123 12.69 -9.97 -1.23
N LYS A 124 13.98 -10.26 -1.43
CA LYS A 124 14.74 -9.74 -2.58
C LYS A 124 14.18 -10.24 -3.89
N LEU A 125 13.92 -11.55 -4.00
CA LEU A 125 13.32 -12.17 -5.18
C LEU A 125 11.98 -11.52 -5.56
N ARG A 126 11.10 -11.32 -4.57
CA ARG A 126 9.79 -10.68 -4.80
C ARG A 126 9.90 -9.22 -5.23
N ILE A 127 10.91 -8.50 -4.76
CA ILE A 127 11.20 -7.14 -5.23
C ILE A 127 11.67 -7.17 -6.68
N ASP A 128 12.58 -8.10 -7.02
CA ASP A 128 13.11 -8.26 -8.37
C ASP A 128 12.04 -8.69 -9.38
N GLN A 129 11.07 -9.49 -8.97
CA GLN A 129 9.90 -9.87 -9.77
C GLN A 129 8.85 -8.76 -9.90
N GLY A 130 9.01 -7.61 -9.23
CA GLY A 130 8.04 -6.51 -9.25
C GLY A 130 6.74 -6.81 -8.48
N ILE A 131 6.71 -7.92 -7.74
CA ILE A 131 5.63 -8.28 -6.81
C ILE A 131 5.68 -7.32 -5.61
N PHE A 132 6.89 -7.01 -5.12
CA PHE A 132 7.13 -6.09 -4.01
C PHE A 132 7.70 -4.78 -4.55
N ARG A 133 6.80 -3.86 -4.88
CA ARG A 133 7.18 -2.55 -5.38
C ARG A 133 7.53 -1.66 -4.21
N LEU A 134 8.80 -1.28 -4.12
CA LEU A 134 9.26 -0.33 -3.12
C LEU A 134 8.99 1.12 -3.51
N LYS A 135 8.74 1.38 -4.80
CA LYS A 135 8.52 2.70 -5.41
C LYS A 135 7.41 2.57 -6.45
N ALA A 136 6.76 3.67 -6.82
CA ALA A 136 5.73 3.70 -7.86
C ALA A 136 6.38 3.48 -9.24
N PRO A 137 6.20 2.32 -9.89
CA PRO A 137 6.66 2.13 -11.26
C PRO A 137 5.81 3.00 -12.19
N PHE A 138 6.44 3.61 -13.20
CA PHE A 138 5.73 4.41 -14.19
C PHE A 138 6.30 4.19 -15.59
N SER A 139 5.46 4.41 -16.60
CA SER A 139 5.84 4.34 -18.01
C SER A 139 4.91 5.19 -18.87
N PRO A 140 5.41 5.90 -19.90
CA PRO A 140 6.83 6.02 -20.26
C PRO A 140 7.58 7.02 -19.36
N SER A 141 8.92 6.94 -19.34
CA SER A 141 9.78 7.94 -18.69
C SER A 141 10.14 9.14 -19.58
N SER A 142 9.95 9.00 -20.89
CA SER A 142 10.07 10.08 -21.87
C SER A 142 9.09 9.82 -23.01
N ALA A 143 8.37 10.85 -23.44
CA ALA A 143 7.42 10.76 -24.54
C ALA A 143 7.26 12.10 -25.24
N VAL A 144 6.73 12.05 -26.46
CA VAL A 144 6.41 13.22 -27.28
C VAL A 144 4.91 13.48 -27.18
N THR A 145 4.52 14.75 -27.05
CA THR A 145 3.11 15.14 -27.08
C THR A 145 2.44 14.82 -28.42
N ASP A 146 1.22 14.28 -28.35
CA ASP A 146 0.41 13.92 -29.52
C ASP A 146 -0.25 15.14 -30.22
N SER A 147 -1.17 14.88 -31.15
CA SER A 147 -1.94 15.93 -31.85
C SER A 147 -2.82 16.78 -30.93
N GLN A 148 -3.14 16.30 -29.73
CA GLN A 148 -3.87 17.04 -28.69
C GLN A 148 -2.92 17.71 -27.69
N GLY A 149 -1.60 17.60 -27.88
CA GLY A 149 -0.61 18.18 -26.98
C GLY A 149 -0.47 17.35 -25.70
N GLN A 150 -0.84 16.06 -25.74
CA GLN A 150 -0.92 15.22 -24.56
C GLN A 150 0.19 14.16 -24.49
N VAL A 151 0.61 13.86 -23.26
CA VAL A 151 1.38 12.66 -22.90
C VAL A 151 0.64 11.94 -21.79
N LYS A 152 0.48 10.62 -21.91
CA LYS A 152 -0.13 9.77 -20.88
C LYS A 152 0.94 8.93 -20.22
N VAL A 153 0.99 8.98 -18.89
CA VAL A 153 1.94 8.22 -18.07
C VAL A 153 1.15 7.26 -17.19
N THR A 154 1.29 5.96 -17.41
CA THR A 154 0.76 4.94 -16.51
C THR A 154 1.62 4.87 -15.26
N ILE A 155 0.99 4.90 -14.09
CA ILE A 155 1.61 4.80 -12.78
C ILE A 155 0.99 3.64 -12.04
N ASN A 156 1.82 2.70 -11.63
CA ASN A 156 1.41 1.54 -10.86
C ASN A 156 1.51 1.84 -9.36
N ASN A 157 0.63 1.23 -8.57
CA ASN A 157 0.72 1.27 -7.12
C ASN A 157 2.05 0.66 -6.61
N PHE A 158 2.39 0.95 -5.36
CA PHE A 158 3.51 0.33 -4.66
C PHE A 158 3.12 -0.09 -3.25
N HIS A 159 4.02 -0.76 -2.53
CA HIS A 159 3.66 -1.52 -1.31
C HIS A 159 4.45 -1.11 -0.06
N SER A 160 5.46 -0.26 -0.20
CA SER A 160 6.15 0.32 0.96
C SER A 160 5.40 1.57 1.46
N CYS A 161 4.31 1.40 2.21
CA CYS A 161 3.50 2.51 2.72
C CYS A 161 3.99 3.06 4.09
N GLY A 162 4.59 2.23 4.95
CA GLY A 162 5.29 2.70 6.16
C GLY A 162 4.44 2.90 7.41
N ASN A 163 5.12 3.28 8.50
CA ASN A 163 4.54 3.41 9.85
C ASN A 163 4.73 4.83 10.46
N SER A 164 5.24 5.78 9.68
CA SER A 164 5.43 7.19 10.09
C SER A 164 4.13 7.99 10.11
N ASN A 165 4.19 9.25 10.56
CA ASN A 165 3.04 10.17 10.50
C ASN A 165 2.57 10.48 9.08
N GLN A 166 3.43 10.28 8.06
CA GLN A 166 3.07 10.40 6.65
C GLN A 166 3.24 9.04 5.96
N PRO A 167 2.40 8.72 4.96
CA PRO A 167 2.55 7.52 4.15
C PRO A 167 3.80 7.63 3.27
N GLY A 168 4.27 6.47 2.84
CA GLY A 168 5.33 6.36 1.85
C GLY A 168 4.87 6.99 0.54
N ALA A 169 5.71 7.83 -0.04
CA ALA A 169 5.38 8.57 -1.25
C ALA A 169 6.56 8.74 -2.19
N ASP A 170 6.26 8.86 -3.48
CA ASP A 170 7.21 9.23 -4.52
C ASP A 170 6.75 10.52 -5.21
N LEU A 171 7.68 11.46 -5.38
CA LEU A 171 7.46 12.69 -6.13
C LEU A 171 7.81 12.45 -7.60
N LEU A 172 6.80 12.48 -8.46
CA LEU A 172 6.97 12.44 -9.90
C LEU A 172 7.07 13.88 -10.42
N THR A 173 8.05 14.13 -11.29
CA THR A 173 8.29 15.44 -11.89
C THR A 173 8.32 15.30 -13.40
N ALA A 174 7.39 15.99 -14.08
CA ALA A 174 7.36 16.14 -15.52
C ALA A 174 8.07 17.45 -15.91
N ASN A 175 8.96 17.38 -16.90
CA ASN A 175 9.69 18.54 -17.42
C ASN A 175 9.54 18.60 -18.93
N ALA A 176 9.18 19.78 -19.46
CA ALA A 176 9.11 20.02 -20.91
C ALA A 176 9.21 21.51 -21.22
N ALA A 177 10.07 21.89 -22.16
CA ALA A 177 10.19 23.27 -22.66
C ALA A 177 10.23 24.35 -21.56
N GLY A 178 11.00 24.11 -20.49
CA GLY A 178 11.12 25.02 -19.34
C GLY A 178 9.95 25.01 -18.36
N GLN A 179 8.89 24.26 -18.63
CA GLN A 179 7.79 23.99 -17.71
C GLN A 179 8.09 22.77 -16.84
N GLN A 180 7.57 22.80 -15.62
CA GLN A 180 7.67 21.71 -14.67
C GLN A 180 6.33 21.49 -13.96
N LEU A 181 5.88 20.24 -13.89
CA LEU A 181 4.73 19.84 -13.09
C LEU A 181 5.12 18.70 -12.15
N LYS A 182 4.58 18.72 -10.93
CA LYS A 182 4.89 17.76 -9.87
C LYS A 182 3.62 17.13 -9.34
N VAL A 183 3.65 15.82 -9.11
CA VAL A 183 2.62 15.10 -8.39
C VAL A 183 3.27 14.15 -7.38
N THR A 184 2.76 14.14 -6.15
CA THR A 184 3.19 13.20 -5.12
C THR A 184 2.25 12.01 -5.07
N VAL A 185 2.77 10.82 -5.37
CA VAL A 185 2.02 9.56 -5.35
C VAL A 185 2.27 8.86 -4.02
N LYS A 186 1.25 8.80 -3.17
CA LYS A 186 1.26 8.17 -1.85
C LYS A 186 0.78 6.72 -1.93
N CYS A 187 1.28 5.87 -1.03
CA CYS A 187 0.83 4.50 -0.78
C CYS A 187 0.17 4.47 0.59
N ALA A 188 -1.12 4.17 0.64
CA ALA A 188 -1.80 4.01 1.92
C ALA A 188 -3.02 3.09 1.83
N VAL A 189 -3.22 2.32 2.91
CA VAL A 189 -4.52 1.82 3.33
C VAL A 189 -5.11 2.89 4.25
N SER A 190 -5.94 3.77 3.70
CA SER A 190 -6.56 4.86 4.47
C SER A 190 -7.56 4.33 5.50
N GLY A 191 -7.81 5.09 6.57
CA GLY A 191 -8.83 4.77 7.57
C GLY A 191 -8.44 3.71 8.61
N LEU A 192 -7.21 3.18 8.58
CA LEU A 192 -6.71 2.30 9.65
C LEU A 192 -6.61 3.05 10.99
N VAL A 193 -6.99 2.37 12.07
CA VAL A 193 -7.01 2.93 13.43
C VAL A 193 -6.00 2.20 14.32
N ASN A 194 -5.41 2.94 15.25
CA ASN A 194 -4.45 2.39 16.20
C ASN A 194 -5.16 1.51 17.25
N ILE A 195 -4.60 0.34 17.53
CA ILE A 195 -5.04 -0.53 18.62
C ILE A 195 -4.62 0.13 19.95
N PRO A 196 -5.57 0.44 20.86
CA PRO A 196 -5.24 0.99 22.16
C PRO A 196 -4.56 -0.05 23.04
N ASP A 197 -3.51 0.36 23.75
CA ASP A 197 -2.80 -0.51 24.71
C ASP A 197 -3.41 -0.35 26.11
N ARG A 198 -4.53 -1.05 26.37
CA ARG A 198 -5.35 -0.85 27.56
C ARG A 198 -5.81 -2.19 28.14
N ALA A 199 -4.89 -2.89 28.81
CA ALA A 199 -5.19 -4.17 29.46
C ALA A 199 -6.42 -4.10 30.39
N SER A 200 -6.66 -2.95 31.04
CA SER A 200 -7.85 -2.70 31.87
C SER A 200 -9.18 -2.74 31.10
N GLN A 201 -9.15 -2.60 29.77
CA GLN A 201 -10.29 -2.71 28.85
C GLN A 201 -10.34 -4.06 28.12
N GLY A 202 -9.51 -5.04 28.52
CA GLY A 202 -9.53 -6.39 27.97
C GLY A 202 -8.69 -6.58 26.70
N LEU A 203 -7.96 -5.56 26.24
CA LEU A 203 -7.09 -5.65 25.06
C LEU A 203 -5.77 -4.91 25.30
N THR A 204 -4.64 -5.53 24.98
CA THR A 204 -3.29 -4.94 25.09
C THR A 204 -2.45 -5.34 23.89
N THR A 205 -1.27 -4.71 23.74
CA THR A 205 -0.34 -4.98 22.65
C THR A 205 1.05 -5.35 23.19
N ALA A 206 1.80 -6.18 22.47
CA ALA A 206 3.18 -6.48 22.83
C ALA A 206 4.06 -6.71 21.60
N GLY A 207 5.24 -6.08 21.57
CA GLY A 207 6.28 -6.34 20.55
C GLY A 207 5.92 -5.91 19.12
N LEU A 208 4.88 -5.08 18.95
CA LEU A 208 4.34 -4.71 17.64
C LEU A 208 5.19 -3.69 16.88
N VAL A 209 5.59 -4.04 15.65
CA VAL A 209 6.06 -3.07 14.64
C VAL A 209 4.86 -2.26 14.11
N GLY A 210 3.81 -2.95 13.64
CA GLY A 210 2.54 -2.37 13.23
C GLY A 210 1.48 -2.49 14.31
N ARG A 211 0.73 -1.42 14.57
CA ARG A 211 -0.34 -1.34 15.60
C ARG A 211 -1.69 -0.89 15.05
N HIS A 212 -1.90 -0.97 13.74
CA HIS A 212 -3.08 -0.41 13.09
C HIS A 212 -3.90 -1.49 12.41
N ILE A 213 -5.22 -1.34 12.46
CA ILE A 213 -6.19 -2.31 11.95
C ILE A 213 -7.42 -1.60 11.41
N ASN A 214 -8.29 -2.32 10.70
CA ASN A 214 -9.55 -1.77 10.24
C ASN A 214 -10.46 -1.43 11.44
N PRO A 215 -11.21 -0.32 11.41
CA PRO A 215 -12.10 0.07 12.51
C PRO A 215 -13.11 -1.00 12.95
N ALA A 216 -13.69 -1.74 12.00
CA ALA A 216 -14.63 -2.81 12.32
C ALA A 216 -13.95 -3.95 13.09
N VAL A 217 -12.72 -4.31 12.68
CA VAL A 217 -11.92 -5.32 13.37
C VAL A 217 -11.55 -4.85 14.77
N LEU A 218 -11.20 -3.57 14.95
CA LEU A 218 -10.92 -3.02 16.28
C LEU A 218 -12.13 -3.14 17.21
N THR A 219 -13.30 -2.69 16.76
CA THR A 219 -14.53 -2.76 17.54
C THR A 219 -14.85 -4.20 17.94
N ALA A 220 -14.78 -5.15 16.99
CA ALA A 220 -15.05 -6.55 17.27
C ALA A 220 -14.04 -7.15 18.27
N MET A 221 -12.76 -6.81 18.17
CA MET A 221 -11.73 -7.25 19.12
C MET A 221 -11.87 -6.61 20.51
N GLN A 222 -12.34 -5.36 20.60
CA GLN A 222 -12.64 -4.72 21.88
C GLN A 222 -13.82 -5.40 22.59
N ASN A 223 -14.86 -5.78 21.84
CA ASN A 223 -15.99 -6.53 22.37
C ASN A 223 -15.56 -7.91 22.87
N LEU A 224 -14.75 -8.64 22.08
CA LEU A 224 -14.18 -9.93 22.50
C LEU A 224 -13.27 -9.77 23.72
N GLY A 225 -12.39 -8.77 23.74
CA GLY A 225 -11.52 -8.49 24.89
C GLY A 225 -12.30 -8.18 26.17
N THR A 226 -13.38 -7.40 26.05
CA THR A 226 -14.28 -7.09 27.18
C THR A 226 -15.03 -8.34 27.65
N ALA A 227 -15.53 -9.16 26.73
CA ALA A 227 -16.16 -10.44 27.07
C ALA A 227 -15.19 -11.36 27.80
N TRP A 228 -13.96 -11.49 27.29
CA TRP A 228 -12.90 -12.27 27.92
C TRP A 228 -12.57 -11.75 29.32
N LYS A 229 -12.44 -10.43 29.50
CA LYS A 229 -12.23 -9.79 30.80
C LYS A 229 -13.31 -10.19 31.82
N ASN A 230 -14.57 -10.29 31.38
CA ASN A 230 -15.72 -10.53 32.24
C ASN A 230 -15.98 -12.01 32.57
N VAL A 231 -15.21 -12.96 32.01
CA VAL A 231 -15.31 -14.38 32.38
C VAL A 231 -14.99 -14.56 33.87
N SER A 232 -15.97 -14.94 34.68
CA SER A 232 -15.79 -15.07 36.14
C SER A 232 -15.08 -16.35 36.56
N SER A 233 -15.08 -17.38 35.72
CA SER A 233 -14.50 -18.71 36.00
C SER A 233 -12.99 -18.80 35.75
N LYS A 234 -12.31 -17.69 35.44
CA LYS A 234 -10.86 -17.70 35.19
C LYS A 234 -10.08 -18.06 36.47
N PRO A 235 -9.12 -19.00 36.40
CA PRO A 235 -8.19 -19.24 37.49
C PRO A 235 -7.39 -17.98 37.88
N ALA A 236 -6.98 -17.91 39.15
CA ALA A 236 -6.11 -16.84 39.62
C ALA A 236 -4.82 -16.76 38.78
N GLY A 237 -4.44 -15.55 38.37
CA GLY A 237 -3.24 -15.29 37.56
C GLY A 237 -3.50 -15.25 36.04
N MET A 238 -4.56 -15.89 35.55
CA MET A 238 -4.92 -15.87 34.13
C MET A 238 -5.18 -14.42 33.66
N PRO A 239 -4.67 -13.99 32.50
CA PRO A 239 -4.82 -12.61 32.06
C PRO A 239 -6.29 -12.25 31.83
N ASN A 240 -6.69 -11.07 32.29
CA ASN A 240 -8.02 -10.49 32.05
C ASN A 240 -8.12 -9.71 30.73
N TYR A 241 -7.23 -10.00 29.79
CA TYR A 241 -7.09 -9.29 28.52
C TYR A 241 -6.55 -10.22 27.44
N LEU A 242 -6.79 -9.86 26.18
CA LEU A 242 -6.14 -10.44 25.02
C LEU A 242 -4.92 -9.62 24.64
N THR A 243 -3.86 -10.28 24.16
CA THR A 243 -2.63 -9.61 23.71
C THR A 243 -2.47 -9.74 22.20
N ILE A 244 -2.44 -8.61 21.50
CA ILE A 244 -2.10 -8.56 20.07
C ILE A 244 -0.58 -8.45 19.91
N THR A 245 0.00 -9.36 19.15
CA THR A 245 1.45 -9.50 18.91
C THR A 245 1.86 -9.31 17.45
N GLY A 246 0.88 -9.12 16.55
CA GLY A 246 1.09 -8.71 15.17
C GLY A 246 -0.13 -7.96 14.64
N ALA A 247 0.09 -6.85 13.94
CA ALA A 247 -0.96 -6.07 13.28
C ALA A 247 -0.33 -5.23 12.18
N THR A 248 -1.15 -4.52 11.40
CA THR A 248 -0.70 -3.78 10.21
C THR A 248 0.03 -2.47 10.56
N MET A 249 0.92 -2.00 9.69
CA MET A 249 1.54 -0.67 9.83
C MET A 249 0.51 0.45 9.66
N ARG A 250 0.82 1.66 10.13
CA ARG A 250 -0.11 2.81 10.07
C ARG A 250 -0.77 3.04 8.72
N TRP A 251 0.00 2.90 7.64
CA TRP A 251 -0.49 3.11 6.28
C TRP A 251 -0.62 1.80 5.49
N GLY A 252 -0.59 0.66 6.18
CA GLY A 252 -0.61 -0.64 5.52
C GLY A 252 0.67 -0.99 4.77
N GLY A 253 0.51 -1.81 3.73
CA GLY A 253 1.61 -2.24 2.88
C GLY A 253 2.50 -3.32 3.52
N ILE A 254 3.74 -3.45 3.04
CA ILE A 254 4.70 -4.48 3.47
C ILE A 254 5.08 -4.25 4.94
N ASN A 255 4.85 -5.27 5.77
CA ASN A 255 5.01 -5.17 7.22
C ASN A 255 6.00 -6.20 7.83
N PRO A 256 7.31 -5.96 7.79
CA PRO A 256 8.27 -6.86 8.45
C PRO A 256 7.97 -7.03 9.96
N PRO A 257 8.15 -8.25 10.51
CA PRO A 257 8.66 -9.43 9.83
C PRO A 257 7.58 -10.26 9.08
N HIS A 258 6.31 -9.86 9.12
CA HIS A 258 5.19 -10.67 8.62
C HIS A 258 4.54 -10.10 7.35
N PHE A 259 4.53 -10.89 6.28
CA PHE A 259 4.03 -10.39 4.99
C PHE A 259 2.52 -10.15 4.93
N THR A 260 1.73 -10.75 5.80
CA THR A 260 0.26 -10.82 5.70
C THR A 260 -0.46 -9.64 6.36
N HIS A 261 0.19 -8.91 7.27
CA HIS A 261 -0.37 -7.75 7.98
C HIS A 261 -0.31 -6.46 7.17
N LYS A 262 -1.01 -6.43 6.03
CA LYS A 262 -0.95 -5.31 5.07
C LYS A 262 -2.15 -4.38 5.08
N PHE A 263 -3.35 -4.93 5.30
CA PHE A 263 -4.61 -4.25 5.01
C PHE A 263 -5.47 -3.99 6.26
N GLY A 264 -4.95 -4.30 7.45
CA GLY A 264 -5.68 -4.12 8.71
C GLY A 264 -6.74 -5.18 9.00
N GLY A 265 -6.80 -6.25 8.20
CA GLY A 265 -7.71 -7.39 8.38
C GLY A 265 -7.08 -8.64 9.00
N THR A 266 -5.78 -8.61 9.33
CA THR A 266 -5.04 -9.75 9.90
C THR A 266 -4.30 -9.35 11.17
N LEU A 267 -4.25 -10.25 12.15
CA LEU A 267 -3.72 -10.03 13.50
C LEU A 267 -3.00 -11.28 14.00
N ASP A 268 -1.94 -11.11 14.78
CA ASP A 268 -1.43 -12.19 15.63
C ASP A 268 -1.93 -11.98 17.05
N ILE A 269 -2.51 -13.02 17.63
CA ILE A 269 -3.08 -13.00 18.98
C ILE A 269 -2.32 -14.02 19.82
N ARG A 270 -1.80 -13.61 20.98
CA ARG A 270 -1.13 -14.56 21.89
C ARG A 270 -2.12 -15.62 22.40
N PRO A 271 -1.73 -16.90 22.49
CA PRO A 271 -2.55 -17.90 23.17
C PRO A 271 -2.75 -17.54 24.65
N ILE A 272 -3.73 -18.17 25.29
CA ILE A 272 -4.02 -17.92 26.71
C ILE A 272 -3.15 -18.82 27.57
N GLY A 273 -2.44 -18.22 28.53
CA GLY A 273 -1.74 -18.93 29.58
C GLY A 273 -2.52 -18.95 30.90
N THR A 274 -2.11 -19.82 31.83
CA THR A 274 -2.61 -19.82 33.22
C THR A 274 -2.10 -18.63 34.03
N LYS A 275 -1.10 -17.91 33.50
CA LYS A 275 -0.58 -16.65 34.03
C LYS A 275 -0.38 -15.63 32.91
N SER A 276 -0.36 -14.35 33.26
CA SER A 276 -0.02 -13.27 32.34
C SER A 276 1.42 -13.38 31.81
N GLY A 277 1.66 -12.91 30.59
CA GLY A 277 2.99 -12.88 29.96
C GLY A 277 3.09 -13.70 28.67
N PRO A 278 4.31 -13.92 28.15
CA PRO A 278 4.55 -14.80 27.01
C PRO A 278 4.16 -16.25 27.30
N VAL A 279 3.60 -16.93 26.30
CA VAL A 279 3.20 -18.34 26.38
C VAL A 279 3.22 -18.96 24.99
N SER A 280 3.65 -20.22 24.92
CA SER A 280 3.72 -21.02 23.70
C SER A 280 3.06 -22.38 23.91
N VAL A 281 2.59 -22.99 22.82
CA VAL A 281 2.15 -24.40 22.83
C VAL A 281 3.29 -25.29 23.34
N GLY A 282 2.99 -26.07 24.39
CA GLY A 282 3.95 -26.94 25.08
C GLY A 282 4.49 -26.36 26.39
N ASP A 283 4.30 -25.06 26.66
CA ASP A 283 4.65 -24.48 27.95
C ASP A 283 3.74 -25.05 29.06
N ALA A 284 4.29 -25.29 30.25
CA ALA A 284 3.51 -25.79 31.40
C ALA A 284 2.35 -24.86 31.80
N HIS A 285 2.49 -23.55 31.52
CA HIS A 285 1.45 -22.55 31.75
C HIS A 285 0.62 -22.22 30.51
N TYR A 286 0.68 -23.02 29.43
CA TYR A 286 -0.26 -22.91 28.30
C TYR A 286 -1.64 -23.46 28.68
N HIS A 287 -2.68 -22.66 28.50
CA HIS A 287 -4.05 -23.09 28.78
C HIS A 287 -4.81 -23.37 27.48
N ARG A 288 -4.79 -24.64 27.08
CA ARG A 288 -5.44 -25.11 25.85
C ARG A 288 -6.93 -24.79 25.78
N GLY A 289 -7.70 -25.08 26.84
CA GLY A 289 -9.15 -24.85 26.89
C GLY A 289 -9.55 -23.37 26.71
N ALA A 290 -8.90 -22.46 27.44
CA ALA A 290 -9.07 -21.03 27.27
C ALA A 290 -8.68 -20.55 25.85
N THR A 291 -7.60 -21.07 25.28
CA THR A 291 -7.21 -20.75 23.90
C THR A 291 -8.28 -21.24 22.90
N GLN A 292 -8.83 -22.44 23.09
CA GLN A 292 -9.95 -22.95 22.29
C GLN A 292 -11.18 -22.05 22.37
N ALA A 293 -11.50 -21.49 23.54
CA ALA A 293 -12.61 -20.54 23.69
C ALA A 293 -12.39 -19.26 22.86
N ILE A 294 -11.15 -18.76 22.81
CA ILE A 294 -10.79 -17.64 21.92
C ILE A 294 -10.90 -18.03 20.46
N VAL A 295 -10.42 -19.20 20.04
CA VAL A 295 -10.58 -19.69 18.65
C VAL A 295 -12.06 -19.74 18.26
N ASN A 296 -12.91 -20.29 19.12
CA ASN A 296 -14.36 -20.35 18.87
C ASN A 296 -14.96 -18.96 18.65
N ALA A 297 -14.59 -17.99 19.48
CA ALA A 297 -15.04 -16.61 19.36
C ALA A 297 -14.59 -15.95 18.05
N LEU A 298 -13.33 -16.18 17.63
CA LEU A 298 -12.81 -15.68 16.35
C LEU A 298 -13.56 -16.27 15.16
N VAL A 299 -13.87 -17.57 15.20
CA VAL A 299 -14.72 -18.23 14.19
C VAL A 299 -16.13 -17.62 14.17
N GLN A 300 -16.74 -17.36 15.34
CA GLN A 300 -18.04 -16.69 15.43
C GLN A 300 -18.02 -15.29 14.82
N MET A 301 -16.92 -14.56 14.98
CA MET A 301 -16.69 -13.24 14.38
C MET A 301 -16.46 -13.29 12.86
N GLY A 302 -16.36 -14.48 12.27
CA GLY A 302 -16.15 -14.66 10.83
C GLY A 302 -14.68 -14.72 10.42
N ALA A 303 -13.78 -15.14 11.31
CA ALA A 303 -12.39 -15.40 10.90
C ALA A 303 -12.36 -16.46 9.78
N THR A 304 -11.72 -16.11 8.68
CA THR A 304 -11.61 -16.94 7.46
C THR A 304 -10.39 -17.85 7.51
N LYS A 305 -9.35 -17.44 8.24
CA LYS A 305 -8.13 -18.21 8.47
C LYS A 305 -7.65 -18.03 9.90
N ILE A 306 -7.27 -19.14 10.52
CA ILE A 306 -6.58 -19.18 11.82
C ILE A 306 -5.44 -20.18 11.68
N ILE A 307 -4.18 -19.70 11.70
CA ILE A 307 -2.98 -20.54 11.70
C ILE A 307 -2.44 -20.63 13.12
N PHE A 308 -2.19 -21.85 13.60
CA PHE A 308 -1.69 -22.06 14.96
C PHE A 308 -0.96 -23.40 15.10
N ALA A 309 -0.11 -23.57 16.11
CA ALA A 309 0.62 -24.83 16.30
C ALA A 309 -0.17 -25.95 17.00
N ASP A 310 -1.26 -25.63 17.72
CA ASP A 310 -2.14 -26.64 18.33
C ASP A 310 -3.34 -26.90 17.42
N ASN A 311 -3.71 -28.18 17.28
CA ASN A 311 -4.86 -28.64 16.51
C ASN A 311 -6.18 -28.40 17.28
N LEU A 312 -6.53 -27.12 17.47
CA LEU A 312 -7.78 -26.68 18.07
C LEU A 312 -8.91 -26.70 17.03
N LYS A 313 -10.15 -26.99 17.45
CA LYS A 313 -11.30 -26.91 16.54
C LYS A 313 -11.46 -25.47 16.03
N GLY A 314 -11.52 -25.29 14.72
CA GLY A 314 -11.60 -23.97 14.07
C GLY A 314 -10.25 -23.36 13.67
N VAL A 315 -9.12 -23.96 14.07
CA VAL A 315 -7.83 -23.68 13.43
C VAL A 315 -7.88 -24.25 12.03
N THR A 316 -7.62 -23.40 11.02
CA THR A 316 -7.71 -23.79 9.61
C THR A 316 -6.40 -24.36 9.07
N ASP A 317 -5.29 -24.14 9.78
CA ASP A 317 -3.96 -24.54 9.35
C ASP A 317 -3.04 -24.76 10.56
N VAL A 318 -2.49 -25.97 10.71
CA VAL A 318 -1.68 -26.33 11.87
C VAL A 318 -0.20 -26.25 11.53
N LYS A 319 0.52 -25.31 12.14
CA LYS A 319 1.93 -25.06 11.83
C LYS A 319 2.83 -24.92 13.04
N ALA A 320 3.89 -25.73 13.06
CA ALA A 320 4.82 -25.84 14.19
C ALA A 320 5.60 -24.55 14.51
N ASN A 321 5.69 -23.60 13.57
CA ASN A 321 6.32 -22.28 13.78
C ASN A 321 5.37 -21.23 14.41
N HIS A 322 4.08 -21.54 14.59
CA HIS A 322 3.07 -20.67 15.19
C HIS A 322 2.72 -21.07 16.63
N LYS A 323 3.73 -21.38 17.46
CA LYS A 323 3.50 -21.85 18.85
C LYS A 323 3.06 -20.75 19.80
N ASN A 324 3.49 -19.52 19.57
CA ASN A 324 3.36 -18.41 20.53
C ASN A 324 2.32 -17.36 20.12
N HIS A 325 1.61 -17.57 19.01
CA HIS A 325 0.52 -16.72 18.55
C HIS A 325 -0.38 -17.47 17.57
N LEU A 326 -1.66 -17.10 17.54
CA LEU A 326 -2.61 -17.43 16.49
C LEU A 326 -2.51 -16.36 15.42
N HIS A 327 -2.24 -16.73 14.18
CA HIS A 327 -2.36 -15.82 13.04
C HIS A 327 -3.80 -15.84 12.52
N VAL A 328 -4.51 -14.73 12.66
CA VAL A 328 -5.95 -14.62 12.40
C VAL A 328 -6.20 -13.67 11.24
N SER A 329 -7.14 -14.02 10.38
CA SER A 329 -7.61 -13.18 9.29
C SER A 329 -9.13 -13.08 9.23
N PHE A 330 -9.60 -11.89 8.85
CA PHE A 330 -10.97 -11.60 8.45
C PHE A 330 -11.10 -11.24 6.94
N LEU A 331 -10.03 -11.45 6.16
CA LEU A 331 -10.02 -11.34 4.69
C LEU A 331 -10.23 -12.72 4.06
N THR A 332 -10.97 -12.83 2.97
CA THR A 332 -11.31 -14.14 2.35
C THR A 332 -10.08 -14.98 2.01
N GLU A 333 -8.98 -14.36 1.57
CA GLU A 333 -7.72 -15.06 1.25
C GLU A 333 -6.49 -14.21 1.65
N PRO A 334 -6.02 -14.32 2.91
CA PRO A 334 -5.10 -13.35 3.52
C PRO A 334 -3.61 -13.59 3.28
N LEU A 335 -3.27 -14.74 2.72
CA LEU A 335 -1.90 -15.24 2.69
C LEU A 335 -1.27 -14.80 1.38
N GLU A 336 -0.73 -13.58 1.43
CA GLU A 336 0.19 -13.04 0.44
C GLU A 336 -0.37 -12.93 -1.00
N PRO A 337 -1.27 -11.96 -1.28
CA PRO A 337 -1.82 -11.71 -2.62
C PRO A 337 -0.77 -11.11 -3.57
N TRP A 338 0.16 -11.93 -3.99
CA TRP A 338 1.41 -11.53 -4.60
C TRP A 338 1.75 -12.51 -5.73
N LEU A 339 1.09 -12.26 -6.87
CA LEU A 339 1.51 -12.59 -8.25
C LEU A 339 2.50 -13.76 -8.33
N SER A 340 1.99 -14.98 -8.26
CA SER A 340 2.52 -16.02 -9.12
C SER A 340 1.46 -16.30 -10.16
N THR A 341 1.82 -16.26 -11.43
CA THR A 341 1.00 -16.84 -12.51
C THR A 341 1.11 -18.37 -12.52
N ASP A 342 1.90 -18.93 -11.60
CA ASP A 342 2.16 -20.35 -11.43
C ASP A 342 1.63 -20.78 -10.06
N GLU A 343 0.47 -21.43 -10.06
CA GLU A 343 -0.22 -21.97 -8.88
C GLU A 343 0.59 -23.08 -8.18
N THR A 344 1.67 -23.58 -8.79
CA THR A 344 2.56 -24.56 -8.17
C THR A 344 3.56 -23.94 -7.20
N VAL A 345 3.71 -22.60 -7.20
CA VAL A 345 4.59 -21.89 -6.27
C VAL A 345 3.86 -21.69 -4.94
N LEU A 346 4.31 -22.43 -3.93
CA LEU A 346 3.83 -22.29 -2.56
C LEU A 346 4.60 -21.19 -1.79
N ASP A 347 3.93 -20.50 -0.88
CA ASP A 347 4.57 -19.61 0.08
C ASP A 347 5.25 -20.37 1.23
N ASP A 348 5.83 -19.65 2.21
CA ASP A 348 6.51 -20.30 3.36
C ASP A 348 5.49 -20.96 4.31
N GLU A 349 4.22 -20.69 4.03
CA GLU A 349 3.05 -21.21 4.70
C GLU A 349 2.48 -22.42 3.91
N GLY A 350 3.13 -22.86 2.82
CA GLY A 350 2.72 -24.03 2.03
C GLY A 350 1.46 -23.81 1.20
N LEU A 351 1.11 -22.55 0.90
CA LEU A 351 -0.11 -22.18 0.17
C LEU A 351 0.20 -21.63 -1.21
N PRO A 352 -0.62 -21.94 -2.22
CA PRO A 352 -0.42 -21.43 -3.57
C PRO A 352 -0.48 -19.90 -3.59
N LEU A 353 0.45 -19.30 -4.32
CA LEU A 353 0.43 -17.86 -4.60
C LEU A 353 -0.69 -17.56 -5.60
N ILE A 354 -1.69 -16.79 -5.17
CA ILE A 354 -2.84 -16.41 -6.00
C ILE A 354 -2.64 -14.98 -6.55
N ASP A 355 -2.89 -14.79 -7.85
CA ASP A 355 -2.89 -13.48 -8.49
C ASP A 355 -4.23 -12.76 -8.36
N TYR A 356 -4.28 -11.75 -7.48
CA TYR A 356 -5.46 -10.89 -7.31
C TYR A 356 -5.39 -9.57 -8.10
N SER A 357 -4.48 -9.45 -9.07
CA SER A 357 -4.35 -8.23 -9.86
C SER A 357 -5.67 -7.86 -10.54
N ASN A 358 -6.40 -8.88 -11.02
CA ASN A 358 -7.70 -8.74 -11.66
C ASN A 358 -8.90 -9.04 -10.74
N SER A 359 -8.67 -9.24 -9.44
CA SER A 359 -9.76 -9.41 -8.47
C SER A 359 -10.42 -8.07 -8.16
N TYR A 360 -11.73 -8.01 -8.38
CA TYR A 360 -12.61 -6.92 -7.98
C TYR A 360 -13.44 -7.27 -6.73
N GLU A 361 -13.17 -8.41 -6.10
CA GLU A 361 -13.79 -8.76 -4.83
C GLU A 361 -13.12 -8.01 -3.68
N VAL A 362 -13.90 -7.15 -3.02
CA VAL A 362 -13.43 -6.27 -1.94
C VAL A 362 -13.01 -7.06 -0.70
N SER A 363 -13.60 -8.23 -0.46
CA SER A 363 -13.36 -9.09 0.71
C SER A 363 -11.90 -9.59 0.83
N HIS A 364 -11.13 -9.58 -0.27
CA HIS A 364 -9.69 -9.87 -0.28
C HIS A 364 -8.84 -8.77 0.35
N PHE A 365 -9.36 -7.54 0.44
CA PHE A 365 -8.60 -6.35 0.85
C PHE A 365 -9.24 -5.63 2.04
N ILE A 366 -10.53 -5.81 2.26
CA ILE A 366 -11.29 -5.19 3.36
C ILE A 366 -11.92 -6.30 4.20
N PRO A 367 -11.62 -6.34 5.51
CA PRO A 367 -12.07 -7.44 6.37
C PRO A 367 -13.59 -7.47 6.51
N GLN A 368 -14.13 -8.69 6.46
CA GLN A 368 -15.53 -9.00 6.70
C GLN A 368 -15.66 -9.58 8.10
N VAL A 369 -15.85 -8.70 9.10
CA VAL A 369 -15.93 -9.10 10.51
C VAL A 369 -17.33 -8.85 11.05
N LYS A 370 -17.85 -9.83 11.80
CA LYS A 370 -19.11 -9.69 12.54
C LYS A 370 -18.82 -9.01 13.88
N THR A 371 -19.46 -7.87 14.10
CA THR A 371 -19.42 -7.18 15.39
C THR A 371 -20.46 -7.79 16.31
N LEU A 372 -20.02 -8.69 17.20
CA LEU A 372 -20.85 -9.31 18.23
C LEU A 372 -20.88 -8.43 19.49
N GLN A 373 -21.98 -8.47 20.24
CA GLN A 373 -22.04 -7.87 21.57
C GLN A 373 -21.23 -8.70 22.57
N THR A 374 -20.82 -8.06 23.67
CA THR A 374 -20.00 -8.74 24.70
C THR A 374 -20.68 -9.98 25.30
N THR A 375 -22.02 -10.01 25.32
CA THR A 375 -22.84 -11.12 25.83
C THR A 375 -23.04 -12.26 24.83
N ASP A 376 -22.72 -12.06 23.56
CA ASP A 376 -22.95 -13.06 22.50
C ASP A 376 -21.84 -14.12 22.47
N PHE A 377 -20.71 -13.85 23.11
CA PHE A 377 -19.56 -14.76 23.13
C PHE A 377 -19.75 -15.88 24.15
N ASN A 378 -19.62 -17.13 23.69
CA ASN A 378 -19.56 -18.30 24.55
C ASN A 378 -18.10 -18.64 24.92
N LEU A 379 -17.61 -18.06 26.01
CA LEU A 379 -16.22 -18.19 26.46
C LEU A 379 -16.02 -19.25 27.57
N ASN A 380 -16.84 -20.30 27.57
CA ASN A 380 -16.74 -21.37 28.55
C ASN A 380 -15.54 -22.29 28.25
N PHE A 381 -14.74 -22.56 29.28
CA PHE A 381 -13.69 -23.57 29.25
C PHE A 381 -13.59 -24.26 30.61
N VAL A 382 -13.20 -25.52 30.60
CA VAL A 382 -12.95 -26.28 31.83
C VAL A 382 -11.55 -25.93 32.31
N ALA A 383 -11.43 -25.44 33.55
CA ALA A 383 -10.13 -25.26 34.18
C ALA A 383 -9.46 -26.65 34.30
N PRO A 384 -8.17 -26.80 33.95
CA PRO A 384 -7.46 -28.05 34.21
C PRO A 384 -7.57 -28.36 35.70
N LYS A 385 -7.93 -29.61 36.00
CA LYS A 385 -7.99 -30.11 37.38
C LYS A 385 -6.63 -30.10 38.03
#